data_AF-A0A4U1BMU7-F1
#
_entry.id   AF-A0A4U1BMU7-F1
#
_cell.length_a   1.000
_cell.length_b   1.000
_cell.length_c   1.000
_cell.angle_alpha   90.00
_cell.angle_beta   90.00
_cell.angle_gamma   90.00
#
_symmetry.space_group_name_H-M   'P 1'
#
loop_
_entity.id
_entity.type
_entity.pdbx_description
1 polymer ?
#
loop_
_entity_poly.entity_id
_entity_poly.type
_entity_poly.pdbx_seq_one_letter_code
_entity_poly.pdbx_strand_id
1 'polypeptide(L)'
;MKQLALITASLSAAILSGCGGGGGSSSSDTGANTGQPPAQTINIQAYSYNSCGITSPATDALVVFHAQNGSIINVANADSAGKIEAEVPSGTHHLSTINWRTNSNGQTQPDIASYLNSTAEGLTTIYGRDDSNSQNCGCKSIYIDTASLSSQNGGTKITVNGTTDPSHFHEAQWCHGETGTYSLEVIAKDLPQPRAALVEVNIADYRDGDIYTFDAATLDGEQNLSQPFSFLGLGDADSFASFAETNSGRVLWNSMSTLYDLHFFPGLYPDNFGGYFAFDNLTEYGRYSSHERNRIDSANNVQLSYSNDAIGFQQYAAQLLLSVAAGNTGISYNFAPYSNNDSEVAFTVSGENNLYIDIYGPLQGTIPDLRFPNEVEQKVEQSEIYGLSIITFGYGSRIDYSTHQNRRFTQGNQEGVRSPFFDNYHYQRLAISQ
;
A
#
# COMPACT_ATOMS: atom_id res chain seq x y z
N MET A 1 -24.55 12.47 16.24
CA MET A 1 -24.80 13.89 16.59
C MET A 1 -25.19 14.61 15.30
N LYS A 2 -26.25 15.44 15.33
CA LYS A 2 -26.75 16.18 14.17
C LYS A 2 -25.84 17.37 13.87
N GLN A 3 -25.63 17.64 12.57
CA GLN A 3 -24.93 18.77 11.95
C GLN A 3 -23.46 18.50 11.53
N LEU A 4 -23.28 18.03 10.30
CA LEU A 4 -22.26 18.61 9.42
C LEU A 4 -23.03 19.20 8.23
N ALA A 5 -23.04 20.53 8.16
CA ALA A 5 -23.96 21.29 7.34
C ALA A 5 -23.51 21.32 5.88
N LEU A 6 -24.39 20.83 5.00
CA LEU A 6 -24.49 21.26 3.62
C LEU A 6 -24.86 22.75 3.62
N ILE A 7 -23.92 23.65 3.28
CA ILE A 7 -24.24 25.02 2.85
C ILE A 7 -23.34 25.39 1.69
N THR A 8 -23.87 25.22 0.48
CA THR A 8 -23.52 26.04 -0.68
C THR A 8 -24.33 27.33 -0.59
N ALA A 9 -23.67 28.49 -0.61
CA ALA A 9 -24.32 29.77 -0.87
C ALA A 9 -23.40 30.68 -1.70
N SER A 10 -23.87 30.96 -2.90
CA SER A 10 -23.34 31.88 -3.91
C SER A 10 -23.41 33.36 -3.47
N LEU A 11 -22.77 34.25 -4.27
CA LEU A 11 -22.69 35.73 -4.25
C LEU A 11 -21.48 36.31 -3.45
N SER A 12 -20.61 37.17 -3.97
CA SER A 12 -20.68 38.10 -5.10
C SER A 12 -19.30 38.41 -5.70
N ALA A 13 -19.33 38.79 -6.98
CA ALA A 13 -18.23 39.35 -7.73
C ALA A 13 -17.59 40.60 -7.08
N ALA A 14 -16.26 40.66 -7.14
CA ALA A 14 -15.52 41.92 -7.19
C ALA A 14 -14.69 41.90 -8.49
N ILE A 15 -15.06 42.81 -9.37
CA ILE A 15 -14.40 43.11 -10.63
C ILE A 15 -13.06 43.80 -10.29
N LEU A 16 -11.95 43.24 -10.75
CA LEU A 16 -10.77 44.05 -11.07
C LEU A 16 -10.55 44.00 -12.58
N SER A 17 -11.13 45.00 -13.22
CA SER A 17 -10.74 45.47 -14.55
C SER A 17 -9.29 45.94 -14.50
N GLY A 18 -8.37 45.15 -15.06
CA GLY A 18 -7.02 45.54 -15.42
C GLY A 18 -6.89 45.59 -16.94
N CYS A 19 -7.36 46.69 -17.54
CA CYS A 19 -7.04 47.05 -18.91
C CYS A 19 -5.57 47.48 -18.96
N GLY A 20 -4.78 46.82 -19.79
CA GLY A 20 -3.39 47.17 -20.07
C GLY A 20 -3.00 46.73 -21.47
N GLY A 21 -3.46 47.49 -22.48
CA GLY A 21 -2.85 47.46 -23.82
C GLY A 21 -1.44 48.06 -23.78
N GLY A 22 -0.59 47.95 -24.79
CA GLY A 22 -0.66 47.38 -26.12
C GLY A 22 0.71 47.57 -26.78
N GLY A 23 0.92 46.98 -27.96
CA GLY A 23 2.16 47.20 -28.73
C GLY A 23 2.30 46.20 -29.86
N GLY A 24 1.70 46.53 -31.02
CA GLY A 24 1.89 45.77 -32.25
C GLY A 24 3.30 45.95 -32.79
N SER A 25 3.85 44.88 -33.35
CA SER A 25 4.95 44.92 -34.31
C SER A 25 4.79 43.70 -35.22
N SER A 26 4.32 43.95 -36.43
CA SER A 26 4.27 42.98 -37.52
C SER A 26 5.69 42.62 -37.93
N SER A 27 6.05 41.35 -37.83
CA SER A 27 7.16 40.75 -38.57
C SER A 27 6.74 39.34 -38.96
N SER A 28 6.44 39.20 -40.24
CA SER A 28 6.39 37.94 -40.96
C SER A 28 7.71 37.21 -40.81
N ASP A 29 7.72 35.98 -40.32
CA ASP A 29 8.61 34.97 -40.88
C ASP A 29 8.18 33.53 -40.54
N THR A 30 8.09 32.76 -41.63
CA THR A 30 8.26 31.31 -41.80
C THR A 30 7.57 30.36 -40.83
N GLY A 31 6.56 29.66 -41.35
CA GLY A 31 5.94 28.50 -40.73
C GLY A 31 6.95 27.42 -40.41
N ALA A 32 7.27 27.28 -39.12
CA ALA A 32 7.70 26.03 -38.55
C ALA A 32 6.43 25.29 -38.11
N ASN A 33 6.13 24.16 -38.76
CA ASN A 33 5.25 23.15 -38.17
C ASN A 33 5.92 22.66 -36.89
N THR A 34 5.64 23.33 -35.77
CA THR A 34 5.82 22.74 -34.45
C THR A 34 4.78 21.63 -34.36
N GLY A 35 5.18 20.42 -34.78
CA GLY A 35 4.38 19.23 -34.57
C GLY A 35 3.94 19.21 -33.12
N GLN A 36 2.63 19.27 -32.90
CA GLN A 36 2.04 19.15 -31.58
C GLN A 36 2.58 17.85 -30.95
N PRO A 37 3.10 17.89 -29.70
CA PRO A 37 3.49 16.68 -29.00
C PRO A 37 2.37 15.65 -29.11
N PRO A 38 2.68 14.37 -29.39
CA PRO A 38 1.64 13.34 -29.48
C PRO A 38 0.81 13.37 -28.20
N ALA A 39 -0.51 13.32 -28.34
CA ALA A 39 -1.41 13.29 -27.20
C ALA A 39 -1.07 12.09 -26.32
N GLN A 40 -0.89 12.33 -25.02
CA GLN A 40 -0.64 11.26 -24.07
C GLN A 40 -1.92 10.42 -23.95
N THR A 41 -1.80 9.10 -24.08
CA THR A 41 -2.91 8.15 -23.91
C THR A 41 -2.67 7.29 -22.67
N ILE A 42 -3.74 7.00 -21.93
CA ILE A 42 -3.74 5.99 -20.86
C ILE A 42 -4.39 4.70 -21.36
N ASN A 43 -3.89 3.57 -20.86
CA ASN A 43 -4.45 2.25 -21.11
C ASN A 43 -4.42 1.47 -19.80
N ILE A 44 -5.57 1.37 -19.15
CA ILE A 44 -5.72 0.80 -17.81
C ILE A 44 -6.63 -0.42 -17.90
N GLN A 45 -6.23 -1.50 -17.24
CA GLN A 45 -7.06 -2.66 -17.00
C GLN A 45 -7.63 -2.61 -15.59
N ALA A 46 -8.95 -2.65 -15.47
CA ALA A 46 -9.66 -2.65 -14.20
C ALA A 46 -10.15 -4.05 -13.85
N TYR A 47 -9.87 -4.47 -12.61
CA TYR A 47 -10.34 -5.73 -12.05
C TYR A 47 -11.12 -5.49 -10.77
N SER A 48 -12.02 -6.41 -10.44
CA SER A 48 -12.51 -6.62 -9.09
C SER A 48 -12.01 -7.97 -8.60
N TYR A 49 -11.61 -8.07 -7.34
CA TYR A 49 -11.25 -9.34 -6.72
C TYR A 49 -12.15 -9.64 -5.52
N ASN A 50 -12.46 -10.90 -5.28
CA ASN A 50 -13.22 -11.30 -4.10
C ASN A 50 -12.30 -11.77 -2.96
N SER A 51 -12.89 -12.14 -1.82
CA SER A 51 -12.16 -12.69 -0.67
C SER A 51 -11.38 -13.98 -0.97
N CYS A 52 -11.64 -14.64 -2.11
CA CYS A 52 -10.94 -15.83 -2.57
C CYS A 52 -9.78 -15.51 -3.52
N GLY A 53 -9.51 -14.24 -3.82
CA GLY A 53 -8.50 -13.82 -4.81
C GLY A 53 -8.91 -14.02 -6.26
N ILE A 54 -10.15 -14.43 -6.55
CA ILE A 54 -10.64 -14.58 -7.93
C ILE A 54 -10.89 -13.19 -8.50
N THR A 55 -10.30 -12.90 -9.65
CA THR A 55 -10.45 -11.63 -10.37
C THR A 55 -11.52 -11.72 -11.47
N SER A 56 -12.25 -10.64 -11.65
CA SER A 56 -13.19 -10.42 -12.76
C SER A 56 -13.00 -9.02 -13.33
N PRO A 57 -13.36 -8.77 -14.61
CA PRO A 57 -13.34 -7.42 -15.17
C PRO A 57 -14.24 -6.45 -14.39
N ALA A 58 -13.71 -5.29 -13.98
CA ALA A 58 -14.50 -4.22 -13.36
C ALA A 58 -15.06 -3.29 -14.44
N THR A 59 -16.29 -3.57 -14.90
CA THR A 59 -16.90 -2.88 -16.05
C THR A 59 -17.48 -1.51 -15.73
N ASP A 60 -17.58 -1.16 -14.45
CA ASP A 60 -18.08 0.10 -13.90
C ASP A 60 -16.97 0.98 -13.32
N ALA A 61 -15.71 0.58 -13.50
CA ALA A 61 -14.56 1.38 -13.12
C ALA A 61 -14.41 2.60 -14.03
N LEU A 62 -13.85 3.68 -13.48
CA LEU A 62 -13.72 4.95 -14.18
C LEU A 62 -12.46 5.71 -13.78
N VAL A 63 -12.01 6.57 -14.70
CA VAL A 63 -10.91 7.51 -14.53
C VAL A 63 -11.44 8.92 -14.71
N VAL A 64 -11.25 9.78 -13.71
CA VAL A 64 -11.65 11.18 -13.72
C VAL A 64 -10.39 12.03 -13.91
N PHE A 65 -10.41 12.88 -14.93
CA PHE A 65 -9.37 13.87 -15.18
C PHE A 65 -9.79 15.20 -14.58
N HIS A 66 -8.94 15.80 -13.74
CA HIS A 66 -9.26 17.04 -13.04
C HIS A 66 -8.34 18.18 -13.48
N ALA A 67 -8.90 19.39 -13.52
CA ALA A 67 -8.14 20.63 -13.60
C ALA A 67 -7.45 20.94 -12.26
N GLN A 68 -6.55 21.94 -12.25
CA GLN A 68 -5.76 22.32 -11.07
C GLN A 68 -6.60 22.65 -9.82
N ASN A 69 -7.84 23.12 -9.99
CA ASN A 69 -8.76 23.43 -8.91
C ASN A 69 -9.60 22.23 -8.44
N GLY A 70 -9.42 21.04 -9.03
CA GLY A 70 -10.16 19.81 -8.72
C GLY A 70 -11.43 19.59 -9.54
N SER A 71 -11.87 20.54 -10.38
CA SER A 71 -13.05 20.36 -11.23
C SER A 71 -12.82 19.31 -12.31
N ILE A 72 -13.86 18.54 -12.65
CA ILE A 72 -13.82 17.52 -13.70
C ILE A 72 -13.62 18.16 -15.08
N ILE A 73 -12.63 17.67 -15.82
CA ILE A 73 -12.43 17.96 -17.24
C ILE A 73 -13.09 16.87 -18.09
N ASN A 74 -12.85 15.60 -17.74
CA ASN A 74 -13.36 14.45 -18.47
C ASN A 74 -13.48 13.22 -17.55
N VAL A 75 -14.30 12.25 -17.97
CA VAL A 75 -14.43 10.94 -17.33
C VAL A 75 -14.30 9.87 -18.40
N ALA A 76 -13.35 8.95 -18.22
CA ALA A 76 -13.21 7.75 -19.05
C ALA A 76 -13.79 6.55 -18.29
N ASN A 77 -14.60 5.73 -18.96
CA ASN A 77 -15.27 4.58 -18.37
C ASN A 77 -14.63 3.29 -18.88
N ALA A 78 -14.70 2.24 -18.06
CA ALA A 78 -14.32 0.90 -18.47
C ALA A 78 -15.30 0.34 -19.52
N ASP A 79 -14.79 -0.50 -20.41
CA ASP A 79 -15.60 -1.30 -21.32
C ASP A 79 -16.05 -2.63 -20.68
N SER A 80 -16.69 -3.50 -21.47
CA SER A 80 -17.14 -4.82 -21.01
C SER A 80 -16.00 -5.78 -20.62
N ALA A 81 -14.77 -5.48 -21.01
CA ALA A 81 -13.57 -6.22 -20.62
C ALA A 81 -12.82 -5.54 -19.46
N GLY A 82 -13.38 -4.50 -18.85
CA GLY A 82 -12.74 -3.73 -17.79
C GLY A 82 -11.61 -2.82 -18.30
N LYS A 83 -11.51 -2.57 -19.61
CA LYS A 83 -10.44 -1.75 -20.18
C LYS A 83 -10.87 -0.28 -20.26
N ILE A 84 -9.98 0.61 -19.84
CA ILE A 84 -10.13 2.07 -19.94
C ILE A 84 -9.04 2.59 -20.88
N GLU A 85 -9.44 3.13 -22.03
CA GLU A 85 -8.54 3.76 -23.01
C GLU A 85 -9.01 5.19 -23.29
N ALA A 86 -8.14 6.17 -23.05
CA ALA A 86 -8.48 7.58 -23.24
C ALA A 86 -7.23 8.43 -23.51
N GLU A 87 -7.41 9.49 -24.31
CA GLU A 87 -6.46 10.59 -24.37
C GLU A 87 -6.55 11.43 -23.09
N VAL A 88 -5.40 11.80 -22.53
CA VAL A 88 -5.31 12.72 -21.39
C VAL A 88 -5.70 14.12 -21.88
N PRO A 89 -6.82 14.70 -21.40
CA PRO A 89 -7.27 16.01 -21.87
C PRO A 89 -6.26 17.11 -21.54
N SER A 90 -6.15 18.10 -22.44
CA SER A 90 -5.37 19.32 -22.16
C SER A 90 -5.87 20.02 -20.90
N GLY A 91 -4.94 20.42 -20.03
CA GLY A 91 -5.25 21.07 -18.75
C GLY A 91 -5.47 20.10 -17.58
N THR A 92 -5.29 18.79 -17.79
CA THR A 92 -5.25 17.81 -16.69
C THR A 92 -4.09 18.12 -15.74
N HIS A 93 -4.40 18.21 -14.45
CA HIS A 93 -3.44 18.38 -13.36
C HIS A 93 -3.52 17.28 -12.31
N HIS A 94 -4.70 16.69 -12.11
CA HIS A 94 -4.88 15.56 -11.20
C HIS A 94 -5.69 14.47 -11.89
N LEU A 95 -5.58 13.26 -11.37
CA LEU A 95 -6.30 12.10 -11.89
C LEU A 95 -6.86 11.31 -10.73
N SER A 96 -8.09 10.82 -10.84
CA SER A 96 -8.68 9.91 -9.87
C SER A 96 -9.14 8.64 -10.55
N THR A 97 -8.79 7.49 -9.98
CA THR A 97 -9.35 6.20 -10.39
C THR A 97 -10.41 5.79 -9.38
N ILE A 98 -11.54 5.32 -9.88
CA ILE A 98 -12.65 4.88 -9.06
C ILE A 98 -12.99 3.46 -9.49
N ASN A 99 -12.95 2.57 -8.51
CA ASN A 99 -13.49 1.24 -8.59
C ASN A 99 -14.49 1.07 -7.44
N TRP A 100 -15.02 -0.14 -7.26
CA TRP A 100 -16.09 -0.39 -6.32
C TRP A 100 -15.70 -1.44 -5.29
N ARG A 101 -16.15 -1.21 -4.07
CA ARG A 101 -16.01 -2.09 -2.91
C ARG A 101 -17.38 -2.59 -2.49
N THR A 102 -17.63 -3.87 -2.72
CA THR A 102 -18.85 -4.55 -2.28
C THR A 102 -18.53 -5.43 -1.07
N ASN A 103 -19.21 -5.20 0.04
CA ASN A 103 -19.04 -6.00 1.25
C ASN A 103 -19.85 -7.32 1.18
N SER A 104 -19.68 -8.18 2.19
CA SER A 104 -20.39 -9.47 2.28
C SER A 104 -21.92 -9.36 2.35
N ASN A 105 -22.45 -8.18 2.67
CA ASN A 105 -23.89 -7.91 2.69
C ASN A 105 -24.40 -7.37 1.34
N GLY A 106 -23.54 -7.29 0.32
CA GLY A 106 -23.86 -6.75 -1.00
C GLY A 106 -23.93 -5.22 -1.06
N GLN A 107 -23.48 -4.50 -0.04
CA GLN A 107 -23.45 -3.04 -0.05
C GLN A 107 -22.20 -2.56 -0.77
N THR A 108 -22.37 -1.63 -1.71
CA THR A 108 -21.30 -1.14 -2.58
C THR A 108 -20.96 0.32 -2.31
N GLN A 109 -19.68 0.60 -2.05
CA GLN A 109 -19.10 1.93 -1.90
C GLN A 109 -17.96 2.17 -2.89
N PRO A 110 -17.67 3.43 -3.25
CA PRO A 110 -16.54 3.73 -4.12
C PRO A 110 -15.20 3.49 -3.40
N ASP A 111 -14.24 2.98 -4.15
CA ASP A 111 -12.82 2.90 -3.80
C ASP A 111 -12.08 3.89 -4.69
N ILE A 112 -11.67 5.02 -4.11
CA ILE A 112 -11.17 6.18 -4.85
C ILE A 112 -9.68 6.34 -4.56
N ALA A 113 -8.86 6.33 -5.60
CA ALA A 113 -7.46 6.74 -5.52
C ALA A 113 -7.24 7.98 -6.38
N SER A 114 -6.95 9.11 -5.74
CA SER A 114 -6.67 10.39 -6.38
C SER A 114 -5.17 10.68 -6.37
N TYR A 115 -4.62 11.09 -7.50
CA TYR A 115 -3.20 11.39 -7.70
C TYR A 115 -3.04 12.86 -8.07
N LEU A 116 -2.51 13.65 -7.15
CA LEU A 116 -2.29 15.07 -7.34
C LEU A 116 -1.06 15.32 -8.22
N ASN A 117 -1.10 16.27 -9.16
CA ASN A 117 0.03 16.60 -10.05
C ASN A 117 0.48 15.38 -10.88
N SER A 118 -0.49 14.63 -11.42
CA SER A 118 -0.25 13.39 -12.16
C SER A 118 -1.02 13.37 -13.47
N THR A 119 -0.40 12.77 -14.50
CA THR A 119 -1.01 12.45 -15.79
C THR A 119 -1.27 10.95 -15.96
N ALA A 120 -1.17 10.15 -14.88
CA ALA A 120 -1.25 8.68 -14.87
C ALA A 120 -0.23 7.95 -15.76
N GLU A 121 0.92 8.57 -16.03
CA GLU A 121 2.01 7.90 -16.74
C GLU A 121 2.48 6.65 -15.98
N GLY A 122 2.37 5.49 -16.63
CA GLY A 122 2.78 4.19 -16.07
C GLY A 122 1.69 3.44 -15.30
N LEU A 123 0.53 4.05 -15.04
CA LEU A 123 -0.61 3.36 -14.42
C LEU A 123 -1.24 2.40 -15.44
N THR A 124 -1.17 1.11 -15.15
CA THR A 124 -1.65 0.05 -16.06
C THR A 124 -2.81 -0.75 -15.51
N THR A 125 -2.97 -0.81 -14.19
CA THR A 125 -3.97 -1.66 -13.55
C THR A 125 -4.58 -0.98 -12.33
N ILE A 126 -5.89 -1.14 -12.15
CA ILE A 126 -6.62 -0.74 -10.94
C ILE A 126 -7.49 -1.88 -10.42
N TYR A 127 -7.69 -1.93 -9.11
CA TYR A 127 -8.41 -3.00 -8.44
C TYR A 127 -9.54 -2.44 -7.57
N GLY A 128 -10.69 -3.11 -7.63
CA GLY A 128 -11.78 -2.99 -6.67
C GLY A 128 -11.94 -4.31 -5.93
N ARG A 129 -12.90 -4.39 -5.01
CA ARG A 129 -13.13 -5.58 -4.18
C ARG A 129 -14.60 -5.95 -4.16
N ASP A 130 -14.92 -7.22 -4.36
CA ASP A 130 -16.29 -7.73 -4.26
C ASP A 130 -16.35 -8.98 -3.38
N ASP A 131 -16.70 -8.78 -2.10
CA ASP A 131 -16.85 -9.87 -1.12
C ASP A 131 -18.28 -10.45 -1.06
N SER A 132 -19.18 -10.06 -1.99
CA SER A 132 -20.58 -10.50 -1.97
C SER A 132 -20.74 -12.01 -2.12
N ASN A 133 -19.75 -12.70 -2.72
CA ASN A 133 -19.73 -14.15 -2.91
C ASN A 133 -18.61 -14.86 -2.11
N SER A 134 -18.33 -14.38 -0.90
CA SER A 134 -17.27 -14.91 -0.03
C SER A 134 -17.45 -16.36 0.45
N GLN A 135 -18.65 -16.94 0.32
CA GLN A 135 -18.97 -18.27 0.88
C GLN A 135 -18.64 -19.46 -0.03
N ASN A 136 -18.26 -19.24 -1.30
CA ASN A 136 -18.08 -20.32 -2.29
C ASN A 136 -16.65 -20.40 -2.85
N CYS A 137 -15.64 -20.03 -2.06
CA CYS A 137 -14.24 -20.09 -2.49
C CYS A 137 -13.75 -21.52 -2.79
N GLY A 138 -14.50 -22.56 -2.41
CA GLY A 138 -14.15 -23.95 -2.70
C GLY A 138 -12.80 -24.37 -2.13
N CYS A 139 -12.43 -23.80 -0.97
CA CYS A 139 -11.12 -24.01 -0.38
C CYS A 139 -10.97 -25.43 0.17
N LYS A 140 -9.74 -25.90 0.19
CA LYS A 140 -9.33 -27.13 0.86
C LYS A 140 -8.29 -26.77 1.90
N SER A 141 -8.26 -27.55 2.97
CA SER A 141 -7.26 -27.44 4.02
C SER A 141 -6.42 -28.72 4.07
N ILE A 142 -5.11 -28.62 4.30
CA ILE A 142 -4.33 -29.72 4.89
C ILE A 142 -3.91 -29.35 6.30
N TYR A 143 -3.65 -30.39 7.06
CA TYR A 143 -3.04 -30.29 8.36
C TYR A 143 -1.55 -30.61 8.25
N ILE A 144 -0.74 -29.80 8.91
CA ILE A 144 0.71 -29.91 8.92
C ILE A 144 1.11 -30.40 10.30
N ASP A 145 1.71 -31.58 10.37
CA ASP A 145 2.21 -32.19 11.59
C ASP A 145 3.70 -31.88 11.77
N THR A 146 4.03 -31.16 12.85
CA THR A 146 5.39 -30.75 13.22
C THR A 146 5.96 -31.51 14.43
N ALA A 147 5.29 -32.57 14.90
CA ALA A 147 5.68 -33.29 16.11
C ALA A 147 7.10 -33.87 16.02
N SER A 148 7.46 -34.46 14.88
CA SER A 148 8.79 -35.02 14.63
C SER A 148 9.88 -33.95 14.68
N LEU A 149 9.63 -32.77 14.09
CA LEU A 149 10.56 -31.64 14.12
C LEU A 149 10.76 -31.14 15.55
N SER A 150 9.67 -30.94 16.30
CA SER A 150 9.74 -30.49 17.68
C SER A 150 10.54 -31.48 18.53
N SER A 151 10.23 -32.77 18.44
CA SER A 151 10.90 -33.82 19.23
C SER A 151 12.41 -33.90 18.98
N GLN A 152 12.85 -33.84 17.72
CA GLN A 152 14.28 -33.92 17.41
C GLN A 152 15.04 -32.63 17.75
N ASN A 153 14.35 -31.51 17.83
CA ASN A 153 14.91 -30.22 18.17
C ASN A 153 14.65 -29.85 19.64
N GLY A 154 14.74 -30.84 20.54
CA GLY A 154 14.70 -30.63 21.98
C GLY A 154 13.33 -30.21 22.55
N GLY A 155 12.25 -30.51 21.84
CA GLY A 155 10.89 -30.07 22.20
C GLY A 155 10.63 -28.59 21.92
N THR A 156 11.43 -27.98 21.04
CA THR A 156 11.25 -26.57 20.64
C THR A 156 9.89 -26.37 19.96
N LYS A 157 9.35 -25.16 20.08
CA LYS A 157 8.13 -24.78 19.37
C LYS A 157 8.45 -24.53 17.90
N ILE A 158 7.66 -25.14 17.03
CA ILE A 158 7.77 -24.92 15.58
C ILE A 158 6.75 -23.87 15.17
N THR A 159 7.24 -22.87 14.44
CA THR A 159 6.40 -21.91 13.75
C THR A 159 6.24 -22.37 12.31
N VAL A 160 5.01 -22.45 11.82
CA VAL A 160 4.69 -22.73 10.42
C VAL A 160 3.99 -21.51 9.82
N ASN A 161 4.50 -20.94 8.73
CA ASN A 161 3.96 -19.76 8.05
C ASN A 161 3.57 -18.63 9.03
N GLY A 162 4.46 -18.33 9.98
CA GLY A 162 4.27 -17.30 11.01
C GLY A 162 3.40 -17.69 12.20
N THR A 163 2.77 -18.86 12.21
CA THR A 163 1.90 -19.34 13.30
C THR A 163 2.61 -20.40 14.14
N THR A 164 2.67 -20.20 15.46
CA THR A 164 3.17 -21.22 16.42
C THR A 164 1.99 -21.91 17.09
N ASP A 165 1.84 -23.22 16.93
CA ASP A 165 0.76 -24.00 17.57
C ASP A 165 1.35 -24.97 18.62
N PRO A 166 0.88 -24.93 19.89
CA PRO A 166 1.31 -25.87 20.92
C PRO A 166 0.97 -27.34 20.66
N SER A 167 -0.02 -27.61 19.80
CA SER A 167 -0.49 -28.95 19.45
C SER A 167 0.34 -29.65 18.38
N HIS A 168 1.31 -28.95 17.78
CA HIS A 168 2.11 -29.38 16.62
C HIS A 168 1.32 -29.54 15.32
N PHE A 169 0.01 -29.32 15.32
CA PHE A 169 -0.83 -29.32 14.12
C PHE A 169 -1.11 -27.90 13.66
N HIS A 170 -0.82 -27.61 12.40
CA HIS A 170 -1.11 -26.32 11.76
C HIS A 170 -2.04 -26.53 10.57
N GLU A 171 -2.93 -25.58 10.31
CA GLU A 171 -3.79 -25.62 9.12
C GLU A 171 -3.20 -24.74 8.02
N ALA A 172 -3.07 -25.28 6.82
CA ALA A 172 -2.84 -24.51 5.60
C ALA A 172 -4.05 -24.68 4.69
N GLN A 173 -4.58 -23.58 4.17
CA GLN A 173 -5.78 -23.55 3.34
C GLN A 173 -5.48 -22.88 2.00
N TRP A 174 -6.07 -23.41 0.92
CA TRP A 174 -6.00 -22.87 -0.44
C TRP A 174 -7.36 -22.90 -1.11
N CYS A 175 -7.64 -21.90 -1.93
CA CYS A 175 -8.94 -21.68 -2.54
C CYS A 175 -8.94 -21.91 -4.06
N HIS A 176 -10.13 -22.08 -4.65
CA HIS A 176 -10.29 -22.35 -6.07
C HIS A 176 -9.67 -21.22 -6.92
N GLY A 177 -8.70 -21.57 -7.78
CA GLY A 177 -7.91 -20.62 -8.57
C GLY A 177 -6.43 -20.64 -8.23
N GLU A 178 -6.07 -21.12 -7.04
CA GLU A 178 -4.69 -21.37 -6.64
C GLU A 178 -4.25 -22.73 -7.21
N THR A 179 -3.37 -22.70 -8.22
CA THR A 179 -2.75 -23.91 -8.78
C THR A 179 -1.24 -23.79 -8.67
N GLY A 180 -0.56 -24.90 -8.37
CA GLY A 180 0.90 -24.94 -8.31
C GLY A 180 1.43 -25.43 -6.97
N THR A 181 2.61 -24.94 -6.62
CA THR A 181 3.29 -25.25 -5.36
C THR A 181 2.94 -24.22 -4.30
N TYR A 182 2.84 -24.68 -3.06
CA TYR A 182 2.67 -23.87 -1.87
C TYR A 182 3.92 -24.00 -1.02
N SER A 183 4.48 -22.88 -0.58
CA SER A 183 5.66 -22.86 0.26
C SER A 183 5.28 -22.99 1.73
N LEU A 184 5.76 -24.04 2.38
CA LEU A 184 5.68 -24.22 3.83
C LEU A 184 6.99 -23.76 4.47
N GLU A 185 6.91 -22.68 5.23
CA GLU A 185 8.01 -22.16 6.03
C GLU A 185 7.95 -22.76 7.43
N VAL A 186 9.05 -23.33 7.88
CA VAL A 186 9.18 -23.82 9.26
C VAL A 186 10.34 -23.14 9.96
N ILE A 187 10.11 -22.72 11.21
CA ILE A 187 11.13 -22.08 12.04
C ILE A 187 11.15 -22.75 13.42
N ALA A 188 12.32 -23.24 13.82
CA ALA A 188 12.64 -23.66 15.17
C ALA A 188 13.40 -22.53 15.87
N LYS A 189 12.66 -21.62 16.50
CA LYS A 189 13.20 -20.34 17.01
C LYS A 189 13.86 -20.43 18.38
N ASP A 190 13.47 -21.39 19.21
CA ASP A 190 13.95 -21.46 20.61
C ASP A 190 15.28 -22.25 20.74
N LEU A 191 15.92 -22.60 19.62
CA LEU A 191 17.22 -23.25 19.60
C LEU A 191 18.34 -22.23 19.89
N PRO A 192 19.46 -22.64 20.51
CA PRO A 192 20.62 -21.76 20.69
C PRO A 192 21.13 -21.14 19.39
N GLN A 193 20.96 -21.84 18.28
CA GLN A 193 21.08 -21.31 16.93
C GLN A 193 19.78 -21.63 16.19
N PRO A 194 18.88 -20.66 15.99
CA PRO A 194 17.63 -20.88 15.28
C PRO A 194 17.83 -21.51 13.92
N ARG A 195 16.84 -22.30 13.49
CA ARG A 195 16.85 -22.98 12.20
C ARG A 195 15.56 -22.73 11.46
N ALA A 196 15.65 -22.63 10.15
CA ALA A 196 14.48 -22.57 9.30
C ALA A 196 14.66 -23.46 8.07
N ALA A 197 13.54 -23.83 7.47
CA ALA A 197 13.52 -24.48 6.18
C ALA A 197 12.28 -24.04 5.40
N LEU A 198 12.37 -24.16 4.08
CA LEU A 198 11.26 -24.00 3.16
C LEU A 198 10.99 -25.35 2.49
N VAL A 199 9.73 -25.76 2.47
CA VAL A 199 9.32 -26.93 1.71
C VAL A 199 8.19 -26.57 0.76
N GLU A 200 8.42 -26.79 -0.53
CA GLU A 200 7.39 -26.66 -1.55
C GLU A 200 6.52 -27.91 -1.57
N VAL A 201 5.21 -27.74 -1.35
CA VAL A 201 4.21 -28.81 -1.50
C VAL A 201 3.37 -28.56 -2.73
N ASN A 202 3.18 -29.57 -3.57
CA ASN A 202 2.29 -29.43 -4.72
C ASN A 202 0.84 -29.63 -4.26
N ILE A 203 0.03 -28.59 -4.41
CA ILE A 203 -1.36 -28.57 -3.96
C ILE A 203 -2.19 -29.70 -4.60
N ALA A 204 -1.84 -30.11 -5.82
CA ALA A 204 -2.55 -31.17 -6.54
C ALA A 204 -2.40 -32.55 -5.89
N ASP A 205 -1.39 -32.75 -5.04
CA ASP A 205 -1.10 -34.03 -4.40
C ASP A 205 -1.97 -34.27 -3.15
N TYR A 206 -2.69 -33.24 -2.67
CA TYR A 206 -3.44 -33.29 -1.42
C TYR A 206 -4.96 -33.10 -1.62
N ARG A 207 -5.72 -33.80 -0.78
CA ARG A 207 -7.16 -33.66 -0.58
C ARG A 207 -7.44 -32.84 0.67
N ASP A 208 -8.67 -32.35 0.75
CA ASP A 208 -9.16 -31.67 1.94
C ASP A 208 -9.09 -32.61 3.17
N GLY A 209 -8.48 -32.12 4.24
CA GLY A 209 -8.21 -32.84 5.48
C GLY A 209 -6.98 -33.77 5.45
N ASP A 210 -6.21 -33.83 4.36
CA ASP A 210 -4.97 -34.62 4.34
C ASP A 210 -3.93 -34.06 5.31
N ILE A 211 -2.96 -34.90 5.69
CA ILE A 211 -1.88 -34.54 6.61
C ILE A 211 -0.55 -34.52 5.86
N TYR A 212 0.17 -33.40 5.95
CA TYR A 212 1.58 -33.29 5.59
C TYR A 212 2.43 -33.44 6.85
N THR A 213 3.34 -34.41 6.86
CA THR A 213 4.28 -34.60 7.98
C THR A 213 5.67 -34.19 7.55
N PHE A 214 6.30 -33.31 8.33
CA PHE A 214 7.69 -32.95 8.09
C PHE A 214 8.64 -34.10 8.44
N ASP A 215 9.62 -34.35 7.57
CA ASP A 215 10.77 -35.17 7.93
C ASP A 215 11.55 -34.45 9.02
N ALA A 216 12.02 -35.20 10.02
CA ALA A 216 12.77 -34.62 11.11
C ALA A 216 14.12 -34.00 10.66
N ALA A 217 14.68 -34.48 9.55
CA ALA A 217 15.87 -33.93 8.91
C ALA A 217 15.60 -32.64 8.10
N THR A 218 14.35 -32.15 8.03
CA THR A 218 14.03 -30.94 7.24
C THR A 218 14.82 -29.71 7.68
N LEU A 219 15.12 -29.61 8.98
CA LEU A 219 15.91 -28.50 9.56
C LEU A 219 17.43 -28.77 9.55
N ASP A 220 17.89 -29.85 8.91
CA ASP A 220 19.31 -30.17 8.79
C ASP A 220 19.98 -29.46 7.61
N GLY A 221 21.27 -29.19 7.75
CA GLY A 221 22.09 -28.54 6.72
C GLY A 221 22.50 -27.12 7.10
N GLU A 222 23.67 -26.73 6.61
CA GLU A 222 24.28 -25.43 6.89
C GLU A 222 23.43 -24.26 6.35
N GLN A 223 22.68 -24.48 5.26
CA GLN A 223 21.82 -23.47 4.67
C GLN A 223 20.62 -23.08 5.54
N ASN A 224 20.21 -23.98 6.45
CA ASN A 224 19.08 -23.80 7.36
C ASN A 224 19.46 -23.04 8.64
N LEU A 225 20.75 -22.79 8.86
CA LEU A 225 21.26 -22.11 10.05
C LEU A 225 20.97 -20.61 9.97
N SER A 226 20.47 -20.07 11.07
CA SER A 226 20.35 -18.63 11.20
C SER A 226 21.70 -17.96 11.40
N GLN A 227 21.77 -16.68 11.04
CA GLN A 227 22.84 -15.76 11.40
C GLN A 227 22.27 -14.61 12.23
N PRO A 228 22.96 -14.19 13.30
CA PRO A 228 22.56 -12.99 14.03
C PRO A 228 22.81 -11.75 13.17
N PHE A 229 22.00 -10.72 13.37
CA PHE A 229 22.24 -9.39 12.82
C PHE A 229 21.96 -8.32 13.87
N SER A 230 22.36 -7.08 13.60
CA SER A 230 22.17 -5.97 14.53
C SER A 230 21.61 -4.74 13.83
N PHE A 231 20.79 -3.97 14.55
CA PHE A 231 20.35 -2.66 14.10
C PHE A 231 21.35 -1.59 14.56
N LEU A 232 21.73 -0.70 13.66
CA LEU A 232 22.57 0.47 13.95
C LEU A 232 21.71 1.74 13.96
N GLY A 233 21.98 2.64 14.90
CA GLY A 233 21.24 3.90 15.03
C GLY A 233 19.86 3.74 15.67
N LEU A 234 19.73 2.83 16.63
CA LEU A 234 18.47 2.54 17.33
C LEU A 234 17.89 3.78 18.02
N GLY A 235 16.62 4.08 17.72
CA GLY A 235 15.76 4.91 18.56
C GLY A 235 14.77 4.07 19.36
N ASP A 236 13.71 4.70 19.87
CA ASP A 236 12.66 4.03 20.64
C ASP A 236 11.82 3.14 19.69
N ALA A 237 12.14 1.85 19.59
CA ALA A 237 11.33 0.87 18.87
C ALA A 237 10.42 0.13 19.84
N ASP A 238 9.21 -0.18 19.39
CA ASP A 238 8.31 -1.10 20.10
C ASP A 238 8.50 -2.54 19.63
N SER A 239 8.79 -2.74 18.34
CA SER A 239 9.04 -4.06 17.79
C SER A 239 10.01 -4.04 16.62
N PHE A 240 10.61 -5.21 16.42
CA PHE A 240 11.55 -5.50 15.36
C PHE A 240 11.04 -6.71 14.57
N ALA A 241 11.42 -6.78 13.31
CA ALA A 241 11.19 -7.96 12.50
C ALA A 241 12.40 -8.32 11.66
N SER A 242 12.50 -9.58 11.28
CA SER A 242 13.31 -10.04 10.17
C SER A 242 12.49 -10.94 9.26
N PHE A 243 12.85 -10.95 7.99
CA PHE A 243 12.23 -11.79 6.97
C PHE A 243 13.13 -11.83 5.74
N ALA A 244 12.86 -12.79 4.87
CA ALA A 244 13.36 -12.77 3.51
C ALA A 244 12.25 -12.33 2.55
N GLU A 245 12.64 -11.76 1.41
CA GLU A 245 11.72 -11.44 0.32
C GLU A 245 11.99 -12.38 -0.85
N THR A 246 10.92 -12.89 -1.44
CA THR A 246 10.95 -13.78 -2.60
C THR A 246 10.07 -13.22 -3.70
N ASN A 247 10.12 -13.87 -4.86
CA ASN A 247 9.20 -13.61 -5.97
C ASN A 247 7.72 -13.79 -5.59
N SER A 248 7.42 -14.66 -4.62
CA SER A 248 6.07 -14.94 -4.13
C SER A 248 5.68 -14.10 -2.92
N GLY A 249 6.57 -13.22 -2.43
CA GLY A 249 6.34 -12.35 -1.28
C GLY A 249 7.29 -12.60 -0.12
N ARG A 250 6.91 -12.08 1.06
CA ARG A 250 7.69 -12.19 2.29
C ARG A 250 7.59 -13.59 2.89
N VAL A 251 8.73 -14.09 3.33
CA VAL A 251 8.88 -15.40 3.96
C VAL A 251 9.77 -15.30 5.19
N LEU A 252 9.74 -16.33 6.05
CA LEU A 252 10.54 -16.45 7.26
C LEU A 252 10.33 -15.28 8.22
N TRP A 253 9.08 -14.81 8.32
CA TRP A 253 8.73 -13.69 9.18
C TRP A 253 8.98 -14.02 10.65
N ASN A 254 9.88 -13.26 11.26
CA ASN A 254 10.18 -13.33 12.68
C ASN A 254 9.98 -11.94 13.29
N SER A 255 9.05 -11.81 14.24
CA SER A 255 8.76 -10.55 14.93
C SER A 255 9.08 -10.68 16.40
N MET A 256 9.70 -9.66 16.97
CA MET A 256 10.15 -9.65 18.36
C MET A 256 9.99 -8.28 19.01
N SER A 257 9.85 -8.27 20.34
CA SER A 257 9.80 -7.04 21.14
C SER A 257 11.14 -6.69 21.81
N THR A 258 12.19 -7.50 21.60
CA THR A 258 13.52 -7.30 22.17
C THR A 258 14.59 -7.46 21.09
N LEU A 259 15.77 -6.87 21.31
CA LEU A 259 16.87 -6.84 20.33
C LEU A 259 17.77 -8.09 20.34
N TYR A 260 17.67 -8.94 21.37
CA TYR A 260 18.71 -9.92 21.67
C TYR A 260 18.67 -11.21 20.85
N ASP A 261 17.59 -11.45 20.09
CA ASP A 261 17.34 -12.72 19.37
C ASP A 261 17.11 -12.51 17.86
N LEU A 262 17.68 -11.43 17.30
CA LEU A 262 17.43 -11.07 15.90
C LEU A 262 18.32 -11.90 14.97
N HIS A 263 17.66 -12.73 14.16
CA HIS A 263 18.33 -13.60 13.20
C HIS A 263 17.69 -13.56 11.82
N PHE A 264 18.46 -13.95 10.82
CA PHE A 264 18.01 -14.13 9.43
C PHE A 264 18.63 -15.40 8.84
N PHE A 265 18.18 -15.81 7.65
CA PHE A 265 18.54 -17.11 7.07
C PHE A 265 19.16 -16.94 5.67
N PRO A 266 20.42 -16.47 5.59
CA PRO A 266 21.07 -16.17 4.31
C PRO A 266 21.35 -17.39 3.44
N GLY A 267 21.40 -18.59 4.04
CA GLY A 267 21.57 -19.84 3.30
C GLY A 267 20.32 -20.24 2.52
N LEU A 268 19.13 -19.81 2.94
CA LEU A 268 17.87 -20.08 2.27
C LEU A 268 17.57 -19.03 1.19
N TYR A 269 17.80 -17.76 1.51
CA TYR A 269 17.49 -16.65 0.61
C TYR A 269 18.58 -15.60 0.63
N PRO A 270 18.92 -14.99 -0.53
CA PRO A 270 19.89 -13.90 -0.59
C PRO A 270 19.33 -12.57 -0.06
N ASP A 271 18.02 -12.38 -0.15
CA ASP A 271 17.36 -11.10 0.09
C ASP A 271 16.70 -11.06 1.46
N ASN A 272 17.48 -10.71 2.49
CA ASN A 272 17.00 -10.62 3.87
C ASN A 272 16.89 -9.16 4.33
N PHE A 273 15.91 -8.90 5.17
CA PHE A 273 15.54 -7.56 5.61
C PHE A 273 15.34 -7.53 7.13
N GLY A 274 15.67 -6.39 7.73
CA GLY A 274 15.26 -6.02 9.07
C GLY A 274 14.18 -4.94 9.01
N GLY A 275 13.15 -5.10 9.82
CA GLY A 275 12.08 -4.13 10.04
C GLY A 275 12.13 -3.56 11.45
N TYR A 276 11.81 -2.28 11.58
CA TYR A 276 11.71 -1.50 12.81
C TYR A 276 10.31 -0.88 12.86
N PHE A 277 9.59 -1.03 13.97
CA PHE A 277 8.28 -0.43 14.18
C PHE A 277 8.24 0.37 15.47
N ALA A 278 7.68 1.57 15.41
CA ALA A 278 7.38 2.38 16.58
C ALA A 278 5.95 2.91 16.51
N PHE A 279 5.31 3.04 17.67
CA PHE A 279 3.93 3.42 17.84
C PHE A 279 3.75 4.30 19.07
N ASP A 280 3.06 5.43 18.89
CA ASP A 280 2.61 6.25 20.01
C ASP A 280 1.08 6.34 20.01
N ASN A 281 0.46 6.03 21.15
CA ASN A 281 -0.93 6.36 21.38
C ASN A 281 -1.00 7.81 21.87
N LEU A 282 -1.44 8.72 21.00
CA LEU A 282 -1.51 10.15 21.33
C LEU A 282 -2.78 10.49 22.12
N THR A 283 -3.89 9.81 21.78
CA THR A 283 -5.18 9.89 22.45
C THR A 283 -5.87 8.52 22.39
N GLU A 284 -7.10 8.42 22.91
CA GLU A 284 -7.94 7.21 22.76
C GLU A 284 -8.22 6.86 21.28
N TYR A 285 -8.28 7.88 20.43
CA TYR A 285 -8.67 7.77 19.02
C TYR A 285 -7.51 8.05 18.06
N GLY A 286 -6.37 8.50 18.56
CA GLY A 286 -5.23 9.00 17.78
C GLY A 286 -4.00 8.13 17.97
N ARG A 287 -3.50 7.55 16.88
CA ARG A 287 -2.30 6.72 16.88
C ARG A 287 -1.28 7.20 15.86
N TYR A 288 -0.05 7.37 16.31
CA TYR A 288 1.11 7.50 15.45
C TYR A 288 1.75 6.13 15.24
N SER A 289 2.27 5.90 14.04
CA SER A 289 3.10 4.74 13.74
C SER A 289 4.19 5.11 12.74
N SER A 290 5.40 4.61 12.95
CA SER A 290 6.47 4.62 11.96
C SER A 290 6.97 3.20 11.72
N HIS A 291 7.45 2.98 10.50
CA HIS A 291 8.10 1.74 10.12
C HIS A 291 9.26 2.05 9.21
N GLU A 292 10.37 1.39 9.46
CA GLU A 292 11.50 1.37 8.56
C GLU A 292 11.89 -0.08 8.26
N ARG A 293 12.09 -0.37 6.99
CA ARG A 293 12.63 -1.64 6.49
C ARG A 293 13.89 -1.35 5.72
N ASN A 294 14.96 -2.07 6.02
CA ASN A 294 16.18 -2.03 5.22
C ASN A 294 16.73 -3.43 5.00
N ARG A 295 17.43 -3.61 3.89
CA ARG A 295 18.17 -4.85 3.60
C ARG A 295 19.27 -5.07 4.65
N ILE A 296 19.45 -6.32 5.07
CA ILE A 296 20.57 -6.73 5.92
C ILE A 296 21.83 -6.72 5.06
N ASP A 297 22.85 -5.97 5.49
CA ASP A 297 24.09 -5.81 4.75
C ASP A 297 25.05 -7.00 4.92
N SER A 298 26.17 -6.98 4.18
CA SER A 298 27.20 -8.02 4.24
C SER A 298 27.95 -8.10 5.58
N ALA A 299 27.80 -7.09 6.44
CA ALA A 299 28.35 -7.06 7.80
C ALA A 299 27.29 -7.49 8.83
N ASN A 300 26.16 -8.04 8.39
CA ASN A 300 25.01 -8.44 9.20
C ASN A 300 24.45 -7.29 10.03
N ASN A 301 24.38 -6.10 9.43
CA ASN A 301 23.77 -4.93 10.05
C ASN A 301 22.58 -4.43 9.24
N VAL A 302 21.70 -3.72 9.94
CA VAL A 302 20.61 -2.96 9.36
C VAL A 302 20.77 -1.52 9.81
N GLN A 303 21.12 -0.64 8.87
CA GLN A 303 21.22 0.78 9.16
C GLN A 303 19.83 1.40 9.14
N LEU A 304 19.40 1.95 10.27
CA LEU A 304 18.18 2.74 10.34
C LEU A 304 18.50 4.20 10.04
N SER A 305 17.59 4.83 9.31
CA SER A 305 17.59 6.24 8.97
C SER A 305 16.42 6.87 9.72
N TYR A 306 16.68 7.25 10.96
CA TYR A 306 15.65 7.84 11.82
C TYR A 306 14.99 9.02 11.12
N SER A 307 13.66 9.12 11.22
CA SER A 307 12.97 10.35 10.84
C SER A 307 13.48 11.50 11.70
N ASN A 308 13.96 12.56 11.06
CA ASN A 308 14.57 13.70 11.74
C ASN A 308 13.66 14.37 12.79
N ASP A 309 12.33 14.28 12.65
CA ASP A 309 11.39 14.99 13.54
C ASP A 309 10.00 14.33 13.63
N ALA A 310 9.91 13.19 14.33
CA ALA A 310 8.63 12.49 14.55
C ALA A 310 7.60 13.35 15.31
N ILE A 311 8.04 14.13 16.30
CA ILE A 311 7.16 15.01 17.08
C ILE A 311 6.60 16.13 16.21
N GLY A 312 7.44 16.77 15.39
CA GLY A 312 7.01 17.80 14.44
C GLY A 312 6.03 17.25 13.40
N PHE A 313 6.28 16.04 12.87
CA PHE A 313 5.32 15.35 12.00
C PHE A 313 3.97 15.17 12.70
N GLN A 314 3.95 14.60 13.92
CA GLN A 314 2.72 14.32 14.67
C GLN A 314 1.91 15.60 14.91
N GLN A 315 2.56 16.68 15.37
CA GLN A 315 1.90 17.95 15.64
C GLN A 315 1.31 18.57 14.37
N TYR A 316 2.08 18.57 13.28
CA TYR A 316 1.65 19.15 12.02
C TYR A 316 0.51 18.33 11.38
N ALA A 317 0.64 17.02 11.33
CA ALA A 317 -0.38 16.12 10.81
C ALA A 317 -1.69 16.23 11.62
N ALA A 318 -1.61 16.36 12.95
CA ALA A 318 -2.79 16.52 13.80
C ALA A 318 -3.55 17.82 13.49
N GLN A 319 -2.84 18.95 13.32
CA GLN A 319 -3.45 20.22 12.93
C GLN A 319 -4.12 20.14 11.56
N LEU A 320 -3.49 19.42 10.62
CA LEU A 320 -4.02 19.25 9.28
C LEU A 320 -5.30 18.39 9.29
N LEU A 321 -5.29 17.27 10.03
CA LEU A 321 -6.46 16.41 10.20
C LEU A 321 -7.64 17.15 10.86
N LEU A 322 -7.37 17.99 11.88
CA LEU A 322 -8.41 18.84 12.48
C LEU A 322 -8.99 19.84 11.47
N SER A 323 -8.16 20.38 10.57
CA SER A 323 -8.62 21.28 9.51
C SER A 323 -9.51 20.57 8.50
N VAL A 324 -9.16 19.34 8.11
CA VAL A 324 -9.99 18.48 7.25
C VAL A 324 -11.32 18.15 7.95
N ALA A 325 -11.27 17.73 9.21
CA ALA A 325 -12.47 17.40 9.99
C ALA A 325 -13.41 18.60 10.19
N ALA A 326 -12.88 19.83 10.18
CA ALA A 326 -13.66 21.06 10.21
C ALA A 326 -14.32 21.42 8.86
N GLY A 327 -14.08 20.65 7.80
CA GLY A 327 -14.66 20.87 6.48
C GLY A 327 -13.95 21.95 5.64
N ASN A 328 -12.71 22.30 5.97
CA ASN A 328 -11.93 23.24 5.17
C ASN A 328 -11.55 22.62 3.81
N THR A 329 -11.62 23.40 2.73
CA THR A 329 -11.19 23.00 1.39
C THR A 329 -9.94 23.76 0.95
N GLY A 330 -9.24 23.30 -0.08
CA GLY A 330 -8.02 23.97 -0.58
C GLY A 330 -6.87 23.91 0.43
N ILE A 331 -6.78 22.82 1.19
CA ILE A 331 -5.84 22.67 2.30
C ILE A 331 -4.42 22.56 1.76
N SER A 332 -3.56 23.52 2.13
CA SER A 332 -2.14 23.48 1.79
C SER A 332 -1.35 22.71 2.85
N TYR A 333 -0.35 21.95 2.41
CA TYR A 333 0.46 21.11 3.28
C TYR A 333 1.95 21.11 2.88
N ASN A 334 2.83 20.87 3.85
CA ASN A 334 4.27 20.71 3.65
C ASN A 334 4.90 19.74 4.66
N PHE A 335 5.05 18.49 4.26
CA PHE A 335 5.72 17.43 5.01
C PHE A 335 7.21 17.30 4.67
N ALA A 336 7.73 18.06 3.70
CA ALA A 336 9.11 17.99 3.27
C ALA A 336 10.17 18.11 4.39
N PRO A 337 9.96 18.90 5.47
CA PRO A 337 10.94 19.03 6.55
C PRO A 337 11.02 17.82 7.50
N TYR A 338 9.98 16.99 7.57
CA TYR A 338 9.87 15.96 8.62
C TYR A 338 10.50 14.62 8.22
N SER A 339 10.84 14.42 6.94
CA SER A 339 11.49 13.21 6.46
C SER A 339 12.51 13.49 5.37
N ASN A 340 13.67 12.82 5.48
CA ASN A 340 14.73 12.83 4.47
C ASN A 340 14.53 11.79 3.38
N ASN A 341 13.71 10.78 3.62
CA ASN A 341 13.59 9.59 2.77
C ASN A 341 12.24 9.50 2.07
N ASP A 342 11.22 10.19 2.59
CA ASP A 342 9.90 10.17 1.99
C ASP A 342 9.89 10.96 0.68
N SER A 343 9.09 10.49 -0.27
CA SER A 343 8.91 11.11 -1.59
C SER A 343 7.45 11.45 -1.86
N GLU A 344 6.53 10.93 -1.04
CA GLU A 344 5.10 10.96 -1.26
C GLU A 344 4.34 11.12 0.06
N VAL A 345 3.19 11.80 0.01
CA VAL A 345 2.19 11.83 1.07
C VAL A 345 0.90 11.17 0.57
N ALA A 346 0.22 10.44 1.43
CA ALA A 346 -1.14 9.94 1.22
C ALA A 346 -2.06 10.45 2.34
N PHE A 347 -3.24 10.92 1.95
CA PHE A 347 -4.35 11.21 2.84
C PHE A 347 -5.41 10.13 2.62
N THR A 348 -5.77 9.43 3.69
CA THR A 348 -6.77 8.37 3.64
C THR A 348 -8.00 8.79 4.42
N VAL A 349 -9.17 8.64 3.80
CA VAL A 349 -10.48 8.75 4.44
C VAL A 349 -11.13 7.38 4.44
N SER A 350 -11.62 6.96 5.60
CA SER A 350 -12.33 5.69 5.78
C SER A 350 -13.73 5.97 6.33
N GLY A 351 -14.73 5.37 5.71
CA GLY A 351 -16.13 5.52 6.11
C GLY A 351 -16.89 4.20 6.08
N GLU A 352 -18.14 4.24 6.52
CA GLU A 352 -19.02 3.08 6.60
C GLU A 352 -19.12 2.30 5.29
N ASN A 353 -19.44 1.00 5.42
CA ASN A 353 -19.62 0.09 4.30
C ASN A 353 -18.38 -0.01 3.38
N ASN A 354 -17.19 0.11 3.96
CA ASN A 354 -15.90 0.06 3.27
C ASN A 354 -15.63 1.22 2.30
N LEU A 355 -16.24 2.39 2.50
CA LEU A 355 -15.81 3.60 1.79
C LEU A 355 -14.32 3.84 2.05
N TYR A 356 -13.56 3.99 0.98
CA TYR A 356 -12.12 4.22 1.03
C TYR A 356 -11.73 5.27 -0.01
N ILE A 357 -11.07 6.34 0.44
CA ILE A 357 -10.57 7.41 -0.41
C ILE A 357 -9.12 7.65 -0.04
N ASP A 358 -8.22 7.42 -0.98
CA ASP A 358 -6.82 7.82 -0.88
C ASP A 358 -6.55 9.02 -1.79
N ILE A 359 -5.80 10.00 -1.28
CA ILE A 359 -5.29 11.13 -2.04
C ILE A 359 -3.76 11.12 -1.91
N TYR A 360 -3.08 10.80 -3.00
CA TYR A 360 -1.64 10.75 -3.13
C TYR A 360 -1.10 12.07 -3.69
N GLY A 361 0.01 12.56 -3.16
CA GLY A 361 0.63 13.80 -3.63
C GLY A 361 2.12 13.92 -3.30
N PRO A 362 2.79 14.96 -3.85
CA PRO A 362 4.15 15.32 -3.44
C PRO A 362 4.16 15.67 -1.95
N LEU A 363 5.32 15.67 -1.28
CA LEU A 363 5.40 16.05 0.14
C LEU A 363 5.00 17.51 0.45
N GLN A 364 4.83 18.37 -0.56
CA GLN A 364 4.36 19.73 -0.40
C GLN A 364 3.37 20.07 -1.52
N GLY A 365 2.21 20.62 -1.17
CA GLY A 365 1.19 20.96 -2.15
C GLY A 365 -0.10 21.49 -1.53
N THR A 366 -1.18 21.37 -2.29
CA THR A 366 -2.53 21.73 -1.88
C THR A 366 -3.47 20.61 -2.28
N ILE A 367 -4.39 20.23 -1.39
CA ILE A 367 -5.51 19.33 -1.72
C ILE A 367 -6.64 20.22 -2.29
N PRO A 368 -6.93 20.15 -3.60
CA PRO A 368 -8.03 20.90 -4.20
C PRO A 368 -9.39 20.28 -3.80
N ASP A 369 -10.47 20.97 -4.13
CA ASP A 369 -11.82 20.41 -4.03
C ASP A 369 -12.06 19.43 -5.21
N LEU A 370 -11.65 18.17 -5.01
CA LEU A 370 -11.78 17.12 -6.01
C LEU A 370 -13.25 16.78 -6.24
N ARG A 371 -13.75 17.07 -7.45
CA ARG A 371 -15.12 16.79 -7.87
C ARG A 371 -15.22 15.42 -8.54
N PHE A 372 -16.26 14.66 -8.24
CA PHE A 372 -16.49 13.33 -8.81
C PHE A 372 -17.85 13.27 -9.53
N PRO A 373 -18.11 12.26 -10.37
CA PRO A 373 -19.43 12.05 -10.93
C PRO A 373 -20.50 12.02 -9.83
N ASN A 374 -21.68 12.60 -10.09
CA ASN A 374 -22.72 12.81 -9.07
C ASN A 374 -23.09 11.54 -8.28
N GLU A 375 -23.09 10.37 -8.91
CA GLU A 375 -23.38 9.10 -8.23
C GLU A 375 -22.32 8.76 -7.17
N VAL A 376 -21.04 9.03 -7.47
CA VAL A 376 -19.93 8.83 -6.54
C VAL A 376 -20.01 9.85 -5.41
N GLU A 377 -20.23 11.13 -5.73
CA GLU A 377 -20.36 12.18 -4.70
C GLU A 377 -21.51 11.88 -3.72
N GLN A 378 -22.68 11.46 -4.23
CA GLN A 378 -23.81 11.10 -3.37
C GLN A 378 -23.50 9.94 -2.42
N LYS A 379 -22.75 8.92 -2.87
CA LYS A 379 -22.34 7.80 -2.02
C LYS A 379 -21.35 8.23 -0.94
N VAL A 380 -20.39 9.09 -1.30
CA VAL A 380 -19.44 9.67 -0.33
C VAL A 380 -20.18 10.52 0.70
N GLU A 381 -21.07 11.41 0.27
CA GLU A 381 -21.85 12.30 1.14
C GLU A 381 -22.79 11.56 2.10
N GLN A 382 -23.31 10.40 1.69
CA GLN A 382 -24.18 9.57 2.51
C GLN A 382 -23.43 8.67 3.51
N SER A 383 -22.11 8.54 3.36
CA SER A 383 -21.30 7.66 4.21
C SER A 383 -20.83 8.38 5.46
N GLU A 384 -21.01 7.76 6.62
CA GLU A 384 -20.42 8.26 7.86
C GLU A 384 -18.91 7.98 7.86
N ILE A 385 -18.10 9.04 8.02
CA ILE A 385 -16.65 8.94 8.09
C ILE A 385 -16.24 8.60 9.52
N TYR A 386 -15.51 7.49 9.70
CA TYR A 386 -15.02 7.06 11.00
C TYR A 386 -13.49 7.16 11.13
N GLY A 387 -12.76 7.35 10.02
CA GLY A 387 -11.30 7.33 10.03
C GLY A 387 -10.67 8.35 9.08
N LEU A 388 -9.63 9.03 9.56
CA LEU A 388 -8.74 9.87 8.77
C LEU A 388 -7.30 9.51 9.08
N SER A 389 -6.43 9.44 8.07
CA SER A 389 -4.99 9.34 8.31
C SER A 389 -4.15 10.07 7.28
N ILE A 390 -2.97 10.49 7.71
CA ILE A 390 -1.92 11.04 6.86
C ILE A 390 -0.73 10.11 6.96
N ILE A 391 -0.17 9.75 5.81
CA ILE A 391 1.00 8.90 5.69
C ILE A 391 2.03 9.63 4.84
N THR A 392 3.29 9.71 5.27
CA THR A 392 4.41 10.02 4.37
C THR A 392 5.25 8.77 4.21
N PHE A 393 5.72 8.52 3.00
CA PHE A 393 6.52 7.33 2.73
C PHE A 393 7.44 7.51 1.53
N GLY A 394 8.41 6.62 1.44
CA GLY A 394 9.35 6.55 0.33
C GLY A 394 10.16 5.26 0.34
N TYR A 395 10.97 5.10 -0.70
CA TYR A 395 11.86 3.96 -0.83
C TYR A 395 13.32 4.38 -1.00
N GLY A 396 14.17 3.97 -0.06
CA GLY A 396 15.57 4.36 0.00
C GLY A 396 15.74 5.86 0.24
N SER A 397 16.35 6.56 -0.71
CA SER A 397 16.55 8.01 -0.65
C SER A 397 15.38 8.76 -1.29
N ARG A 398 15.09 9.96 -0.79
CA ARG A 398 14.10 10.86 -1.39
C ARG A 398 14.39 11.15 -2.86
N ILE A 399 13.36 11.02 -3.68
CA ILE A 399 13.32 11.38 -5.09
C ILE A 399 12.12 12.29 -5.36
N ASP A 400 12.04 12.87 -6.56
CA ASP A 400 10.89 13.68 -6.93
C ASP A 400 9.62 12.82 -7.04
N TYR A 401 8.47 13.43 -6.76
CA TYR A 401 7.18 12.75 -6.70
C TYR A 401 6.80 12.07 -8.03
N SER A 402 7.03 12.73 -9.17
CA SER A 402 6.73 12.15 -10.48
C SER A 402 7.53 10.87 -10.74
N THR A 403 8.83 10.88 -10.46
CA THR A 403 9.68 9.69 -10.58
C THR A 403 9.25 8.61 -9.58
N HIS A 404 8.94 8.98 -8.33
CA HIS A 404 8.47 8.03 -7.31
C HIS A 404 7.19 7.33 -7.75
N GLN A 405 6.18 8.10 -8.16
CA GLN A 405 4.91 7.60 -8.61
C GLN A 405 5.06 6.71 -9.85
N ASN A 406 5.82 7.14 -10.87
CA ASN A 406 6.03 6.35 -12.08
C ASN A 406 6.70 5.00 -11.76
N ARG A 407 7.69 4.97 -10.87
CA ARG A 407 8.31 3.72 -10.41
C ARG A 407 7.31 2.84 -9.67
N ARG A 408 6.47 3.40 -8.81
CA ARG A 408 5.40 2.64 -8.13
C ARG A 408 4.45 1.99 -9.12
N PHE A 409 3.99 2.73 -10.13
CA PHE A 409 3.06 2.18 -11.11
C PHE A 409 3.70 1.12 -12.03
N THR A 410 4.92 1.36 -12.50
CA THR A 410 5.58 0.48 -13.48
C THR A 410 6.28 -0.72 -12.88
N GLN A 411 6.75 -0.62 -11.63
CA GLN A 411 7.50 -1.68 -10.95
C GLN A 411 6.68 -2.39 -9.87
N GLY A 412 5.66 -1.74 -9.31
CA GLY A 412 4.76 -2.35 -8.32
C GLY A 412 3.78 -3.36 -8.93
N ASN A 413 3.52 -3.25 -10.24
CA ASN A 413 2.57 -4.09 -10.98
C ASN A 413 3.24 -5.22 -11.77
N GLN A 414 4.50 -5.56 -11.50
CA GLN A 414 5.18 -6.66 -12.20
C GLN A 414 4.84 -8.00 -11.55
N GLU A 415 4.24 -8.92 -12.33
CA GLU A 415 3.90 -10.27 -11.87
C GLU A 415 5.14 -11.03 -11.38
N GLY A 416 5.19 -11.30 -10.07
CA GLY A 416 6.11 -12.26 -9.47
C GLY A 416 7.58 -11.83 -9.40
N VAL A 417 7.95 -10.59 -9.70
CA VAL A 417 9.32 -10.09 -9.45
C VAL A 417 9.26 -8.75 -8.76
N ARG A 418 9.59 -8.74 -7.46
CA ARG A 418 9.67 -7.52 -6.67
C ARG A 418 10.92 -6.73 -7.06
N SER A 419 10.74 -5.48 -7.50
CA SER A 419 11.87 -4.60 -7.83
C SER A 419 12.70 -4.24 -6.58
N PRO A 420 14.05 -4.25 -6.66
CA PRO A 420 14.93 -3.72 -5.61
C PRO A 420 14.67 -2.25 -5.26
N PHE A 421 13.98 -1.49 -6.13
CA PHE A 421 13.51 -0.16 -5.80
C PHE A 421 12.70 -0.15 -4.49
N PHE A 422 11.94 -1.20 -4.21
CA PHE A 422 11.12 -1.30 -3.01
C PHE A 422 11.86 -1.84 -1.79
N ASP A 423 13.16 -2.16 -1.86
CA ASP A 423 13.88 -2.85 -0.79
C ASP A 423 13.89 -2.09 0.53
N ASN A 424 14.34 -0.84 0.48
CA ASN A 424 14.39 0.03 1.64
C ASN A 424 13.10 0.83 1.68
N TYR A 425 12.31 0.71 2.73
CA TYR A 425 11.02 1.38 2.85
C TYR A 425 10.96 2.13 4.17
N HIS A 426 10.46 3.36 4.12
CA HIS A 426 10.20 4.15 5.30
C HIS A 426 8.79 4.71 5.19
N TYR A 427 8.06 4.70 6.30
CA TYR A 427 6.84 5.51 6.42
C TYR A 427 6.63 6.03 7.83
N GLN A 428 5.86 7.11 7.89
CA GLN A 428 5.25 7.63 9.11
C GLN A 428 3.78 7.85 8.87
N ARG A 429 2.96 7.58 9.88
CA ARG A 429 1.51 7.72 9.80
C ARG A 429 0.98 8.32 11.07
N LEU A 430 0.07 9.27 10.93
CA LEU A 430 -0.83 9.68 11.97
C LEU A 430 -2.26 9.31 11.56
N ALA A 431 -2.97 8.61 12.43
CA ALA A 431 -4.35 8.21 12.21
C ALA A 431 -5.24 8.66 13.36
N ILE A 432 -6.46 9.07 13.02
CA ILE A 432 -7.55 9.34 13.95
C ILE A 432 -8.73 8.47 13.52
N SER A 433 -9.23 7.63 14.42
CA SER A 433 -10.40 6.78 14.18
C SER A 433 -11.35 6.83 15.37
N GLN A 434 -12.65 7.01 15.12
CA GLN A 434 -13.70 7.01 16.15
C GLN A 434 -14.16 5.59 16.53
#